data_AF-A0A9E3NCN6-F1
#
_entry.id   AF-A0A9E3NCN6-F1
#
_cell.length_a   1.000
_cell.length_b   1.000
_cell.length_c   1.000
_cell.angle_alpha   90.00
_cell.angle_beta   90.00
_cell.angle_gamma   90.00
#
_symmetry.space_group_name_H-M   'P 1'
#
loop_
_entity.id
_entity.type
_entity.pdbx_description
1 polymer ?
#
loop_
_entity_poly.entity_id
_entity_poly.type
_entity_poly.pdbx_seq_one_letter_code
_entity_poly.pdbx_strand_id
1 'polypeptide(L)' 'MASADIASAPLSDSEHQVQLRRAVVAATIGTAIEWYDFFLYSTVTGLVFAKLYFPNSDPWVGTLEAFGIYAVGFIARPIG' A
#
# COMPACT_ATOMS: atom_id res chain seq x y z
N MET A 1 -42.96 -1.66 24.21
CA MET A 1 -41.51 -1.47 23.97
C MET A 1 -41.26 -1.75 22.49
N ALA A 2 -41.54 -0.77 21.63
CA ALA A 2 -41.39 -0.90 20.18
C ALA A 2 -40.00 -0.38 19.82
N SER A 3 -39.09 -1.29 19.46
CA SER A 3 -37.81 -0.96 18.83
C SER A 3 -38.12 -0.31 17.49
N ALA A 4 -37.88 1.00 17.37
CA ALA A 4 -37.91 1.66 16.09
C ALA A 4 -36.73 1.14 15.27
N ASP A 5 -37.03 0.33 14.25
CA ASP A 5 -36.12 0.07 13.14
C ASP A 5 -35.77 1.42 12.50
N ILE A 6 -34.57 1.92 12.77
CA ILE A 6 -33.98 3.02 12.00
C ILE A 6 -33.54 2.39 10.67
N ALA A 7 -34.53 2.14 9.80
CA ALA A 7 -34.25 1.88 8.40
C ALA A 7 -33.57 3.15 7.85
N SER A 8 -32.29 3.02 7.50
CA SER A 8 -31.50 4.11 6.89
C SER A 8 -32.21 4.57 5.62
N ALA A 9 -32.83 5.74 5.66
CA ALA A 9 -33.44 6.35 4.49
C ALA A 9 -32.38 6.46 3.37
N PRO A 10 -32.73 6.13 2.12
CA PRO A 10 -31.79 6.22 1.00
C PRO A 10 -31.26 7.65 0.85
N LEU A 11 -29.95 7.78 0.64
CA LEU A 11 -29.29 9.05 0.39
C LEU A 11 -29.90 9.73 -0.83
N SER A 12 -30.04 11.06 -0.79
CA SER A 12 -30.42 11.81 -1.98
C SER A 12 -29.33 11.69 -3.05
N ASP A 13 -29.71 11.85 -4.33
CA ASP A 13 -28.76 11.75 -5.46
C ASP A 13 -27.56 12.68 -5.29
N SER A 14 -27.77 13.88 -4.75
CA SER A 14 -26.71 14.85 -4.46
C SER A 14 -25.71 14.34 -3.42
N GLU A 15 -26.22 13.77 -2.31
CA GLU A 15 -25.38 13.18 -1.26
C GLU A 15 -24.58 11.98 -1.78
N HIS A 16 -25.22 11.14 -2.61
CA HIS A 16 -24.56 10.01 -3.26
C HIS A 16 -23.41 10.46 -4.17
N GLN A 17 -23.61 11.50 -4.98
CA GLN A 17 -22.56 12.07 -5.84
C GLN A 17 -21.39 12.64 -5.03
N VAL A 18 -21.67 13.35 -3.93
CA VAL A 18 -20.62 13.88 -3.05
C VAL A 18 -19.82 12.75 -2.39
N GLN A 19 -20.50 11.70 -1.92
CA GLN A 19 -19.84 10.53 -1.33
C GLN A 19 -19.00 9.75 -2.34
N LEU A 20 -19.52 9.52 -3.55
CA LEU A 20 -18.77 8.87 -4.64
C LEU A 20 -17.50 9.65 -4.98
N ARG A 21 -17.61 10.98 -5.15
CA ARG A 21 -16.43 11.82 -5.41
C ARG A 21 -15.40 11.73 -4.28
N ARG A 22 -15.87 11.76 -3.03
CA ARG A 22 -14.99 11.59 -1.86
C ARG A 22 -14.34 10.21 -1.83
N ALA A 23 -15.09 9.15 -2.11
CA ALA A 23 -14.59 7.77 -2.14
C ALA A 23 -13.53 7.58 -3.21
N VAL A 24 -13.76 8.08 -4.44
CA VAL A 24 -12.79 8.01 -5.53
C VAL A 24 -11.50 8.75 -5.17
N VAL A 25 -11.60 9.97 -4.63
CA VAL A 25 -10.42 10.75 -4.21
C VAL A 25 -9.67 10.03 -3.08
N ALA A 26 -10.38 9.56 -2.06
CA ALA A 26 -9.78 8.85 -0.94
C ALA A 26 -9.09 7.55 -1.38
N ALA A 27 -9.75 6.75 -2.22
CA ALA A 27 -9.17 5.53 -2.79
C ALA A 27 -7.93 5.83 -3.64
N THR A 28 -7.99 6.86 -4.47
CA THR A 28 -6.86 7.26 -5.33
C THR A 28 -5.66 7.69 -4.50
N ILE A 29 -5.87 8.53 -3.48
CA ILE A 29 -4.81 8.98 -2.57
C ILE A 29 -4.26 7.80 -1.77
N GLY A 30 -5.13 6.94 -1.23
CA GLY A 30 -4.72 5.74 -0.49
C GLY A 30 -3.83 4.83 -1.34
N THR A 31 -4.28 4.50 -2.56
CA THR A 31 -3.50 3.73 -3.52
C THR A 31 -2.17 4.42 -3.86
N ALA A 32 -2.17 5.74 -4.07
CA ALA A 32 -0.93 6.47 -4.36
C ALA A 32 0.07 6.43 -3.19
N ILE A 33 -0.40 6.54 -1.94
CA ILE A 33 0.46 6.46 -0.74
C ILE A 33 1.06 5.07 -0.60
N GLU A 34 0.27 4.02 -0.79
CA GLU A 34 0.78 2.65 -0.82
C GLU A 34 1.90 2.52 -1.86
N TRP A 35 1.64 2.91 -3.11
CA TRP A 35 2.65 2.88 -4.17
C TRP A 35 3.89 3.72 -3.88
N TYR A 36 3.72 4.85 -3.20
CA TYR A 36 4.82 5.72 -2.81
C TYR A 36 5.81 5.01 -1.89
N ASP A 37 5.32 4.35 -0.84
CA ASP A 37 6.19 3.61 0.09
C ASP A 37 6.93 2.47 -0.63
N PHE A 38 6.25 1.75 -1.51
CA PHE A 38 6.89 0.66 -2.26
C PHE A 38 7.94 1.14 -3.26
N PHE A 39 7.69 2.26 -3.91
CA PHE A 39 8.68 2.89 -4.78
C PHE A 39 9.91 3.34 -3.99
N LEU A 40 9.68 3.98 -2.83
CA LEU A 40 10.76 4.43 -1.95
C LEU A 40 11.59 3.23 -1.46
N TYR A 41 10.93 2.20 -0.94
CA TYR A 41 11.59 1.01 -0.42
C TYR A 41 12.35 0.23 -1.50
N SER A 42 11.82 0.15 -2.74
CA SER A 42 12.54 -0.42 -3.88
C SER A 42 13.80 0.37 -4.22
N THR A 43 13.71 1.71 -4.21
CA THR A 43 14.85 2.59 -4.46
C THR A 43 15.94 2.39 -3.41
N VAL A 44 15.57 2.34 -2.14
CA VAL A 44 16.51 2.10 -1.04
C VAL A 44 17.12 0.69 -1.13
N THR A 45 16.35 -0.31 -1.56
CA THR A 45 16.85 -1.67 -1.79
C THR A 45 18.02 -1.69 -2.77
N GLY A 46 17.88 -1.00 -3.91
CA GLY A 46 18.93 -0.94 -4.92
C GLY A 46 20.14 -0.11 -4.53
N LEU A 47 19.98 0.91 -3.67
CA LEU A 47 21.04 1.86 -3.36
C LEU A 47 21.78 1.59 -2.04
N VAL A 48 21.11 1.00 -1.05
CA VAL A 48 21.56 0.99 0.34
C VAL A 48 21.62 -0.42 0.93
N PHE A 49 20.59 -1.25 0.73
CA PHE A 49 20.41 -2.48 1.52
C PHE A 49 21.51 -3.53 1.30
N ALA A 50 22.03 -3.67 0.08
CA ALA A 50 23.17 -4.56 -0.17
C ALA A 50 24.36 -4.22 0.73
N LYS A 51 24.72 -2.93 0.81
CA LYS A 51 25.86 -2.46 1.62
C LYS A 51 25.57 -2.50 3.12
N LEU A 52 24.33 -2.22 3.50
CA LEU A 52 23.93 -2.11 4.90
C LEU A 52 23.77 -3.47 5.57
N TYR A 53 23.15 -4.43 4.89
CA TYR A 53 22.78 -5.74 5.44
C TYR A 53 23.67 -6.88 4.96
N PHE A 54 24.32 -6.73 3.80
CA PHE A 54 25.20 -7.75 3.19
C PHE A 54 26.62 -7.21 2.93
N PRO A 55 27.29 -6.55 3.90
CA PRO A 55 28.56 -5.86 3.67
C PRO A 55 29.74 -6.79 3.31
N ASN A 56 29.64 -8.08 3.66
CA ASN A 56 30.67 -9.08 3.40
C ASN A 56 30.37 -9.96 2.18
N SER A 57 29.21 -9.78 1.54
CA SER A 57 28.86 -10.49 0.31
C SER A 57 29.62 -9.91 -0.88
N ASP A 58 29.80 -10.71 -1.93
CA ASP A 58 30.18 -10.17 -3.23
C ASP A 58 29.17 -9.07 -3.66
N PRO A 59 29.60 -7.94 -4.25
CA PRO A 59 28.70 -6.82 -4.54
C PRO A 59 27.49 -7.18 -5.41
N TRP A 60 27.64 -8.11 -6.35
CA TRP A 60 26.53 -8.56 -7.20
C TRP A 60 25.60 -9.49 -6.42
N VAL A 61 26.17 -10.39 -5.62
CA VAL A 61 25.40 -11.30 -4.77
C VAL A 61 24.60 -10.54 -3.72
N GLY A 62 25.21 -9.59 -2.98
CA GLY A 62 24.53 -8.78 -1.98
C GLY A 62 23.40 -7.93 -2.55
N THR A 63 23.52 -7.51 -3.82
CA THR A 63 22.42 -6.85 -4.54
C THR A 63 21.26 -7.83 -4.79
N LEU A 64 21.55 -9.04 -5.26
CA LEU A 64 20.52 -10.07 -5.46
C LEU A 64 19.86 -10.48 -4.13
N GLU A 65 20.61 -10.58 -3.05
CA GLU A 65 20.10 -10.87 -1.70
C GLU A 65 19.12 -9.78 -1.22
N ALA A 66 19.51 -8.50 -1.38
CA ALA A 66 18.65 -7.37 -1.04
C ALA A 66 17.34 -7.35 -1.85
N PHE A 67 17.42 -7.56 -3.17
CA PHE A 67 16.22 -7.67 -4.00
C PHE A 67 15.40 -8.95 -3.71
N GLY A 68 16.03 -10.02 -3.27
CA GLY A 68 15.37 -11.24 -2.82
C GLY A 68 14.46 -10.99 -1.61
N ILE A 69 14.97 -10.28 -0.59
CA ILE A 69 14.16 -9.86 0.57
C ILE A 69 13.02 -8.94 0.14
N TYR A 70 13.30 -7.96 -0.73
CA TYR A 70 12.28 -7.09 -1.29
C TYR A 70 11.15 -7.87 -2.00
N ALA A 71 11.50 -8.87 -2.79
CA ALA A 71 10.55 -9.73 -3.50
C ALA A 71 9.66 -10.53 -2.54
N VAL A 72 10.20 -11.03 -1.43
CA VAL A 72 9.41 -11.72 -0.39
C VAL A 72 8.32 -10.81 0.17
N GLY A 73 8.65 -9.55 0.47
CA GLY A 73 7.66 -8.57 0.93
C GLY A 73 6.57 -8.30 -0.10
N PHE A 74 6.91 -8.32 -1.39
CA PHE A 74 5.93 -8.17 -2.47
C PHE A 74 4.97 -9.36 -2.58
N ILE A 75 5.47 -10.58 -2.36
CA ILE A 75 4.67 -11.81 -2.35
C ILE A 75 3.75 -11.87 -1.12
N ALA A 76 4.17 -11.33 0.02
CA ALA A 76 3.40 -11.36 1.26
C ALA A 76 2.16 -10.42 1.23
N ARG A 77 2.17 -9.38 0.39
CA ARG A 77 1.11 -8.36 0.34
C ARG A 77 -0.33 -8.85 0.19
N PRO A 78 -0.66 -9.84 -0.67
CA PRO A 78 -2.04 -10.29 -0.83
C PRO A 78 -2.64 -10.94 0.42
N ILE A 79 -1.81 -11.21 1.44
CA ILE A 79 -2.22 -11.79 2.72
C ILE A 79 -2.65 -10.71 3.73
N GLY A 80 -2.17 -9.47 3.55
CA GLY A 80 -2.48 -8.32 4.40
C GLY A 80 -3.80 -7.64 4.09
#